data_AF-A0A090W0Q5-F1
#
_entry.id   AF-A0A090W0Q5-F1
#
_cell.length_a   1.000
_cell.length_b   1.000
_cell.length_c   1.000
_cell.angle_alpha   90.00
_cell.angle_beta   90.00
_cell.angle_gamma   90.00
#
_symmetry.space_group_name_H-M   'P 1'
#
loop_
_entity.id
_entity.type
_entity.pdbx_description
1 polymer ?
#
loop_
_entity_poly.entity_id
_entity_poly.type
_entity_poly.pdbx_seq_one_letter_code
_entity_poly.pdbx_strand_id
1 'polypeptide(L)' 'MKLISPYTVVLTYNLEPIYGILIAIMLYPESEKMSTAFYYGATIIIGTVLLNGVLKNKHAFKRKQIP' A
#
# COMPACT_ATOMS: atom_id res chain seq x y z
N MET A 1 -26.26 -3.03 -6.98
CA MET A 1 -24.85 -3.21 -6.55
C MET A 1 -24.07 -1.99 -7.00
N LYS A 2 -23.41 -1.26 -6.10
CA LYS A 2 -22.55 -0.13 -6.52
C LYS A 2 -21.40 -0.73 -7.34
N LEU A 3 -21.34 -0.43 -8.64
CA LEU A 3 -20.25 -0.86 -9.51
C LEU A 3 -18.97 -0.14 -9.07
N ILE A 4 -18.19 -0.79 -8.22
CA ILE A 4 -16.80 -0.42 -7.97
C ILE A 4 -16.07 -0.63 -9.30
N SER A 5 -15.38 0.40 -9.79
CA SER A 5 -14.67 0.26 -11.07
C SER A 5 -13.62 -0.85 -10.96
N PRO A 6 -13.35 -1.61 -12.03
CA PRO A 6 -12.30 -2.64 -12.04
C PRO A 6 -10.95 -2.12 -11.50
N TYR A 7 -10.67 -0.84 -11.75
CA TYR A 7 -9.51 -0.14 -11.24
C TYR A 7 -9.45 0.02 -9.72
N THR A 8 -10.60 0.28 -9.09
CA THR A 8 -10.68 0.42 -7.63
C THR A 8 -10.51 -0.95 -6.96
N VAL A 9 -11.06 -2.01 -7.58
CA VAL A 9 -10.85 -3.40 -7.13
C VAL A 9 -9.36 -3.76 -7.14
N VAL A 10 -8.66 -3.50 -8.24
CA VAL A 10 -7.21 -3.75 -8.36
C VAL A 10 -6.40 -2.92 -7.36
N LEU A 11 -6.80 -1.67 -7.10
CA LEU A 11 -6.13 -0.84 -6.10
C LEU A 11 -6.28 -1.42 -4.68
N THR A 12 -7.44 -1.95 -4.34
CA THR A 12 -7.68 -2.57 -3.03
C THR A 12 -6.81 -3.81 -2.84
N TYR A 13 -6.61 -4.62 -3.88
CA TYR A 13 -5.69 -5.77 -3.82
C TYR A 13 -4.23 -5.35 -3.57
N ASN A 14 -3.78 -4.22 -4.13
CA ASN A 14 -2.42 -3.73 -3.86
C ASN A 14 -2.18 -3.32 -2.39
N LEU A 15 -3.24 -3.17 -1.58
CA LEU A 15 -3.13 -2.90 -0.13
C LEU A 15 -3.05 -4.19 0.71
N GLU A 16 -3.39 -5.35 0.15
CA GLU A 16 -3.33 -6.65 0.82
C GLU A 16 -1.94 -6.93 1.45
N PRO A 17 -0.80 -6.69 0.77
CA PRO A 17 0.52 -6.91 1.36
C PRO A 17 0.80 -5.96 2.54
N ILE A 18 0.29 -4.72 2.48
CA ILE A 18 0.47 -3.73 3.56
C ILE A 18 -0.27 -4.19 4.81
N TYR A 19 -1.53 -4.61 4.67
CA TYR A 19 -2.31 -5.11 5.81
C TYR A 19 -1.70 -6.38 6.40
N GLY A 20 -1.16 -7.27 5.57
CA GLY A 20 -0.43 -8.45 6.02
C GLY A 20 0.77 -8.09 6.91
N ILE A 21 1.57 -7.09 6.50
CA ILE A 21 2.71 -6.60 7.29
C ILE A 21 2.24 -5.96 8.60
N LEU A 22 1.18 -5.14 8.57
CA LEU A 22 0.64 -4.49 9.77
C LEU A 22 0.12 -5.51 10.80
N ILE A 23 -0.61 -6.54 10.34
CA ILE A 23 -1.11 -7.62 11.19
C ILE A 23 0.05 -8.45 11.74
N ALA A 24 1.06 -8.75 10.91
CA ALA A 24 2.24 -9.49 11.35
C ALA A 24 2.99 -8.77 12.49
N ILE A 25 3.15 -7.44 12.40
CA ILE A 25 3.77 -6.63 13.45
C ILE A 25 2.93 -6.65 14.74
N MET A 26 1.60 -6.63 14.62
CA MET A 26 0.69 -6.64 15.79
C MET A 26 0.62 -8.01 16.47
N LEU A 27 0.64 -9.11 15.72
CA LEU A 27 0.52 -10.47 16.25
C LEU A 27 1.86 -11.08 16.68
N TYR A 28 2.97 -10.65 16.10
CA TYR A 28 4.30 -11.18 16.40
C TYR A 28 5.28 -10.07 16.85
N PRO A 29 4.94 -9.27 17.88
CA PRO A 29 5.82 -8.20 18.37
C PRO A 29 7.13 -8.73 18.98
N GLU A 30 7.13 -9.98 19.44
CA GLU A 30 8.30 -10.68 20.00
C GLU A 30 9.08 -11.50 18.97
N SER A 31 8.69 -11.48 17.68
CA SER A 31 9.50 -12.13 16.66
C SER A 31 10.89 -11.50 16.66
N GLU A 32 11.87 -12.29 17.10
CA GLU A 32 13.27 -11.92 17.23
C GLU A 32 13.69 -11.05 16.05
N LYS A 33 14.38 -9.93 16.33
CA LYS A 33 14.86 -8.93 15.35
C LYS A 33 14.86 -9.52 13.94
N MET A 34 13.81 -9.22 13.17
CA MET A 34 13.65 -9.82 11.85
C MET A 34 14.93 -9.59 11.03
N SER A 35 15.25 -10.52 10.13
CA SER A 35 16.51 -10.43 9.38
C SER A 35 16.64 -9.05 8.70
N THR A 36 17.86 -8.54 8.57
CA THR A 36 18.08 -7.24 7.92
C THR A 36 17.45 -7.18 6.52
N ALA A 37 17.40 -8.32 5.80
CA ALA A 37 16.72 -8.47 4.51
C ALA A 37 15.21 -8.23 4.59
N PHE A 38 14.53 -8.66 5.67
CA PHE A 38 13.12 -8.39 5.88
C PHE A 38 12.84 -6.90 5.98
N TYR A 39 13.65 -6.15 6.73
CA TYR A 39 13.48 -4.69 6.86
C TYR A 39 13.67 -3.97 5.53
N TYR A 40 14.66 -4.36 4.71
CA TYR A 40 14.82 -3.82 3.37
C TYR A 40 13.61 -4.14 2.47
N GLY A 41 13.14 -5.40 2.49
CA GLY A 41 11.96 -5.82 1.73
C GLY A 41 10.69 -5.06 2.14
N ALA A 42 10.43 -4.95 3.45
CA ALA A 42 9.30 -4.21 4.00
C ALA A 42 9.36 -2.72 3.60
N THR A 43 10.53 -2.10 3.66
CA THR A 43 10.74 -0.70 3.27
C THR A 43 10.45 -0.49 1.78
N ILE A 44 10.89 -1.40 0.90
CA ILE A 44 10.62 -1.32 -0.54
C ILE A 44 9.13 -1.45 -0.84
N ILE A 45 8.45 -2.42 -0.21
CA ILE A 45 7.00 -2.64 -0.42
C ILE A 45 6.20 -1.41 0.05
N ILE A 46 6.44 -0.96 1.28
CA ILE A 46 5.76 0.21 1.85
C ILE A 46 6.05 1.46 1.00
N GLY A 47 7.31 1.68 0.62
CA GLY A 47 7.71 2.80 -0.23
C GLY A 47 7.02 2.78 -1.59
N THR A 48 6.95 1.62 -2.24
CA THR A 48 6.29 1.46 -3.55
C THR A 48 4.80 1.77 -3.47
N VAL A 49 4.10 1.28 -2.44
CA VAL A 49 2.66 1.52 -2.27
C VAL A 49 2.38 2.98 -1.91
N LEU A 50 3.17 3.58 -1.03
CA LEU A 50 3.05 5.01 -0.70
C LEU A 50 3.32 5.89 -1.91
N LEU A 51 4.38 5.62 -2.68
CA LEU A 51 4.67 6.33 -3.92
C LEU A 51 3.53 6.19 -4.94
N ASN A 52 2.98 4.97 -5.11
CA ASN A 52 1.84 4.75 -5.97
C ASN A 52 0.61 5.56 -5.52
N GLY A 53 0.30 5.53 -4.22
CA GLY A 53 -0.78 6.31 -3.61
C GLY A 53 -0.59 7.82 -3.80
N VAL A 54 0.60 8.36 -3.51
CA VAL A 54 0.91 9.78 -3.62
C VAL A 54 0.88 10.26 -5.07
N LEU A 55 1.54 9.54 -5.99
CA LEU A 55 1.56 9.91 -7.42
C LEU A 55 0.15 9.90 -8.01
N LYS A 56 -0.63 8.88 -7.70
CA LYS A 56 -2.00 8.73 -8.19
C LYS A 56 -2.95 9.77 -7.58
N ASN A 57 -2.77 10.14 -6.30
CA ASN A 57 -3.52 11.22 -5.68
C ASN A 57 -3.14 12.60 -6.25
N LYS A 58 -1.86 12.82 -6.61
CA LYS A 58 -1.42 14.01 -7.34
C LYS A 58 -2.03 14.10 -8.74
N HIS A 59 -2.16 12.99 -9.46
CA HIS A 59 -2.86 12.95 -10.75
C HIS A 59 -4.38 13.15 -10.62
N ALA A 60 -5.00 12.66 -9.54
CA ALA A 60 -6.41 12.93 -9.25
C ALA A 60 -6.67 14.41 -8.95
N PHE A 61 -5.74 15.10 -8.27
CA PHE A 61 -5.82 16.55 -8.02
C PHE A 61 -5.68 17.39 -9.31
N LYS A 62 -4.79 17.01 -10.24
CA LYS A 62 -4.62 17.71 -11.53
C LYS A 62 -5.81 17.54 -12.48
N ARG A 63 -6.58 16.45 -12.38
CA ARG A 63 -7.72 16.18 -13.27
C ARG A 63 -9.01 16.90 -12.86
N LYS A 64 -9.07 17.46 -11.65
CA LYS A 64 -10.17 18.29 -11.16
C LYS A 64 -10.00 19.78 -11.48
N GLN A 65 -8.89 20.16 -12.14
CA GLN A 65 -8.47 21.54 -12.40
C GLN A 65 -8.55 21.93 -13.88
N ILE A 66 -9.17 21.10 -14.72
CA ILE A 66 -9.52 21.45 -16.09
C ILE A 66 -11.03 21.76 -16.06
N PRO A 67 -11.44 23.02 -16.30
CA PRO A 67 -12.85 23.40 -16.37
C PRO A 67 -13.58 22.74 -17.54
#